data_AF-A0A7Y3G0I2-F1
#
_entry.id   AF-A0A7Y3G0I2-F1
#
_cell.length_a   1.000
_cell.length_b   1.000
_cell.length_c   1.000
_cell.angle_alpha   90.00
_cell.angle_beta   90.00
_cell.angle_gamma   90.00
#
_symmetry.space_group_name_H-M   'P 1'
#
loop_
_entity.id
_entity.type
_entity.pdbx_description
1 polymer ?
#
loop_
_entity_poly.entity_id
_entity_poly.type
_entity_poly.pdbx_seq_one_letter_code
_entity_poly.pdbx_strand_id
1 'polypeptide(L)'
;MTEGIDDQKVHEWLIANVQDLQGPFTYERVAGGRSNLTFVATDAVGRKLIVRRPPLSHVIEKAHDMAREYRVIAALGSTPVPVPIARGLCLDRTVTGADFYVMDFVDGFVPHTEAEAASIDDRRGLSRNVIDVLGDLHDVEPRQVGLGDLGRGTDYVGRQLHRWQQA
;
A
#
# COMPACT_ATOMS: atom_id res chain seq x y z
N MET A 1 17.28 -14.54 5.12
CA MET A 1 16.01 -14.94 4.51
C MET A 1 14.88 -14.58 5.45
N THR A 2 14.37 -13.36 5.26
CA THR A 2 13.11 -12.95 5.86
C THR A 2 11.98 -13.71 5.17
N GLU A 3 11.11 -14.39 5.93
CA GLU A 3 10.05 -15.22 5.36
C GLU A 3 9.17 -14.40 4.38
N GLY A 4 9.10 -14.83 3.12
CA GLY A 4 8.38 -14.14 2.06
C GLY A 4 9.18 -13.10 1.27
N ILE A 5 10.48 -12.95 1.51
CA ILE A 5 11.38 -12.12 0.71
C ILE A 5 12.62 -12.94 0.32
N ASP A 6 12.96 -12.95 -0.97
CA ASP A 6 14.28 -13.37 -1.46
C ASP A 6 15.23 -12.16 -1.35
N ASP A 7 15.99 -12.10 -0.24
CA ASP A 7 16.80 -10.94 0.12
C ASP A 7 17.73 -10.48 -1.02
N GLN A 8 18.32 -11.43 -1.77
CA GLN A 8 19.25 -11.13 -2.86
C GLN A 8 18.51 -10.59 -4.09
N LYS A 9 17.50 -11.31 -4.59
CA LYS A 9 16.81 -10.90 -5.82
C LYS A 9 16.01 -9.61 -5.63
N VAL A 10 15.41 -9.42 -4.46
CA VAL A 10 14.72 -8.17 -4.14
C VAL A 10 15.72 -7.01 -4.02
N HIS A 11 16.90 -7.24 -3.46
CA HIS A 11 17.97 -6.23 -3.46
C HIS A 11 18.37 -5.82 -4.89
N GLU A 12 18.64 -6.79 -5.77
CA GLU A 12 19.01 -6.54 -7.17
C GLU A 12 17.91 -5.75 -7.89
N TRP A 13 16.64 -6.14 -7.67
CA TRP A 13 15.50 -5.45 -8.23
C TRP A 13 15.38 -4.01 -7.72
N LEU A 14 15.55 -3.78 -6.41
CA LEU A 14 15.49 -2.43 -5.81
C LEU A 14 16.56 -1.51 -6.40
N ILE A 15 17.81 -1.96 -6.51
CA ILE A 15 18.92 -1.18 -7.09
C ILE A 15 18.64 -0.83 -8.56
N ALA A 16 18.06 -1.77 -9.32
CA ALA A 16 17.79 -1.57 -10.74
C ALA A 16 16.56 -0.68 -11.03
N ASN A 17 15.56 -0.67 -10.15
CA ASN A 17 14.24 -0.10 -10.46
C ASN A 17 13.85 1.11 -9.59
N VAL A 18 14.49 1.31 -8.43
CA VAL A 18 14.16 2.41 -7.52
C VAL A 18 15.35 3.35 -7.39
N GLN A 19 15.15 4.60 -7.78
CA GLN A 19 16.18 5.63 -7.74
C GLN A 19 16.60 5.95 -6.30
N ASP A 20 17.84 6.42 -6.15
CA ASP A 20 18.41 6.94 -4.91
C ASP A 20 18.47 5.93 -3.74
N LEU A 21 18.62 4.64 -4.02
CA LEU A 21 18.83 3.63 -2.97
C LEU A 21 20.28 3.14 -2.93
N GLN A 22 20.74 2.76 -1.74
CA GLN A 22 22.06 2.18 -1.54
C GLN A 22 21.97 0.87 -0.79
N GLY A 23 22.38 -0.22 -1.44
CA GLY A 23 22.43 -1.52 -0.79
C GLY A 23 23.66 -1.69 0.12
N PRO A 24 23.71 -2.74 0.97
CA PRO A 24 22.70 -3.80 1.12
C PRO A 24 21.42 -3.32 1.84
N PHE A 25 20.34 -4.08 1.70
CA PHE A 25 19.08 -3.82 2.40
C PHE A 25 18.85 -4.84 3.52
N THR A 26 18.25 -4.39 4.61
CA THR A 26 17.68 -5.26 5.64
C THR A 26 16.15 -5.19 5.56
N TYR A 27 15.47 -6.29 5.92
CA TYR A 27 14.01 -6.39 5.83
C TYR A 27 13.42 -6.77 7.18
N GLU A 28 12.54 -5.93 7.71
CA GLU A 28 11.78 -6.18 8.93
C GLU A 28 10.29 -6.30 8.60
N ARG A 29 9.63 -7.37 9.07
CA ARG A 29 8.19 -7.55 8.84
C ARG A 29 7.38 -6.67 9.77
N VAL A 30 6.45 -5.90 9.21
CA VAL A 30 5.46 -5.14 9.99
C VAL A 30 4.43 -6.13 10.56
N ALA A 31 4.30 -6.18 11.88
CA ALA A 31 3.33 -7.03 12.57
C ALA A 31 1.89 -6.48 12.45
N GLY A 32 0.89 -7.35 12.57
CA GLY A 32 -0.53 -6.96 12.70
C GLY A 32 -1.39 -7.05 11.42
N GLY A 33 -0.80 -7.15 10.23
CA GLY A 33 -1.54 -7.36 8.98
C GLY A 33 -1.85 -8.83 8.71
N ARG A 34 -3.13 -9.17 8.47
CA ARG A 34 -3.55 -10.54 8.10
C ARG A 34 -3.71 -10.78 6.59
N SER A 35 -3.86 -9.72 5.79
CA SER A 35 -4.16 -9.83 4.36
C SER A 35 -2.90 -9.86 3.49
N ASN A 36 -2.06 -8.82 3.52
CA ASN A 36 -0.81 -8.76 2.76
C ASN A 36 0.40 -8.71 3.70
N LEU A 37 1.52 -9.28 3.27
CA LEU A 37 2.80 -9.13 3.98
C LEU A 37 3.39 -7.77 3.65
N THR A 38 3.79 -7.05 4.69
CA THR A 38 4.38 -5.71 4.58
C THR A 38 5.72 -5.74 5.31
N PHE A 39 6.77 -5.26 4.65
CA PHE A 39 8.13 -5.22 5.18
C PHE A 39 8.67 -3.80 5.11
N VAL A 40 9.36 -3.37 6.15
CA VAL A 40 10.25 -2.20 6.09
C VAL A 40 11.58 -2.68 5.52
N ALA A 41 11.95 -2.17 4.35
CA ALA A 41 13.28 -2.33 3.79
C ALA A 41 14.12 -1.12 4.20
N THR A 42 15.25 -1.35 4.88
CA THR A 42 16.19 -0.29 5.26
C THR A 42 17.47 -0.43 4.46
N ASP A 43 17.87 0.64 3.77
CA ASP A 43 19.07 0.70 2.95
C ASP A 43 20.34 0.97 3.80
N ALA A 44 21.51 0.92 3.17
CA ALA A 44 22.80 1.06 3.85
C ALA A 44 23.05 2.44 4.49
N VAL A 45 22.30 3.47 4.08
CA VAL A 45 22.37 4.82 4.64
C VAL A 45 21.18 5.13 5.56
N GLY A 46 20.37 4.13 5.89
CA GLY A 46 19.26 4.22 6.84
C GLY A 46 17.94 4.72 6.25
N ARG A 47 17.82 4.83 4.91
CA ARG A 47 16.54 5.17 4.27
C ARG A 47 15.60 3.98 4.36
N LYS A 48 14.33 4.25 4.67
CA LYS A 48 13.29 3.24 4.82
C LYS A 48 12.32 3.27 3.66
N LEU A 49 11.91 2.09 3.23
CA LEU A 49 10.87 1.85 2.23
C LEU A 49 9.90 0.79 2.76
N ILE A 50 8.72 0.74 2.16
CA ILE A 50 7.79 -0.37 2.36
C ILE A 50 7.80 -1.27 1.13
N VAL A 51 8.02 -2.57 1.35
CA VAL A 51 7.82 -3.63 0.37
C VAL A 51 6.54 -4.38 0.75
N ARG A 52 5.57 -4.43 -0.16
CA ARG A 52 4.27 -5.07 0.09
C ARG A 52 3.98 -6.16 -0.94
N ARG A 53 3.60 -7.34 -0.45
CA ARG A 53 3.31 -8.52 -1.28
C ARG A 53 2.12 -9.33 -0.74
N PRO A 54 1.54 -10.24 -1.54
CA PRO A 54 0.54 -11.20 -1.08
C PRO A 54 1.09 -12.14 0.02
N PRO A 55 0.21 -12.80 0.78
CA PRO A 55 0.59 -13.81 1.75
C PRO A 55 1.24 -15.02 1.06
N LEU A 56 1.97 -15.84 1.83
CA LEU A 56 2.66 -17.03 1.30
C LEU A 56 1.70 -18.17 0.96
N SER A 57 0.53 -18.21 1.61
CA SER A 57 -0.52 -19.21 1.43
C SER A 57 -1.89 -18.56 1.30
N HIS A 58 -2.85 -19.29 0.74
CA HIS A 58 -4.26 -18.87 0.60
C HIS A 58 -4.47 -17.55 -0.16
N VAL A 59 -3.80 -17.40 -1.31
CA VAL A 59 -4.03 -16.25 -2.19
C VAL A 59 -5.39 -16.40 -2.87
N ILE A 60 -6.41 -15.71 -2.34
CA ILE A 60 -7.63 -15.45 -3.11
C ILE A 60 -7.25 -14.39 -4.15
N GLU A 61 -7.04 -14.79 -5.41
CA GLU A 61 -6.41 -13.96 -6.47
C GLU A 61 -6.97 -12.52 -6.58
N LYS A 62 -8.27 -12.30 -6.35
CA LYS A 62 -8.88 -10.95 -6.44
C LYS A 62 -8.69 -10.08 -5.19
N ALA A 63 -8.38 -10.69 -4.04
CA ALA A 63 -8.20 -10.00 -2.77
C ALA A 63 -6.77 -9.46 -2.59
N HIS A 64 -5.80 -9.99 -3.33
CA HIS A 64 -4.37 -9.68 -3.19
C HIS A 64 -3.74 -9.16 -4.49
N ASP A 65 -4.47 -8.33 -5.23
CA ASP A 65 -4.00 -7.71 -6.46
C ASP A 65 -3.08 -6.52 -6.14
N MET A 66 -1.76 -6.80 -6.06
CA MET A 66 -0.74 -5.79 -5.74
C MET A 66 -0.63 -4.72 -6.83
N ALA A 67 -0.85 -5.10 -8.09
CA ALA A 67 -0.81 -4.17 -9.21
C ALA A 67 -1.95 -3.14 -9.08
N ARG A 68 -3.15 -3.57 -8.67
CA ARG A 68 -4.26 -2.66 -8.41
C ARG A 68 -3.99 -1.73 -7.23
N GLU A 69 -3.45 -2.23 -6.12
CA GLU A 69 -3.08 -1.39 -4.97
C GLU A 69 -2.04 -0.33 -5.37
N TYR A 70 -0.95 -0.75 -6.04
CA TYR A 70 0.07 0.14 -6.56
C TYR A 70 -0.52 1.20 -7.50
N ARG A 71 -1.37 0.79 -8.45
CA ARG A 71 -1.97 1.69 -9.44
C ARG A 71 -2.82 2.78 -8.78
N VAL A 72 -3.59 2.43 -7.75
CA VAL A 72 -4.39 3.40 -6.99
C VAL A 72 -3.50 4.39 -6.25
N ILE A 73 -2.50 3.90 -5.51
CA ILE A 73 -1.57 4.77 -4.76
C ILE A 73 -0.79 5.69 -5.70
N ALA A 74 -0.23 5.14 -6.79
CA ALA A 74 0.53 5.91 -7.78
C ALA A 74 -0.33 6.99 -8.45
N ALA A 75 -1.57 6.68 -8.81
CA ALA A 75 -2.50 7.65 -9.41
C ALA A 75 -2.85 8.79 -8.43
N LEU A 76 -3.17 8.45 -7.18
CA LEU A 76 -3.53 9.42 -6.15
C LEU A 76 -2.36 10.33 -5.76
N GLY A 77 -1.11 9.91 -5.96
CA GLY A 77 0.09 10.73 -5.67
C GLY A 77 0.18 12.03 -6.47
N SER A 78 -0.65 12.20 -7.50
CA SER A 78 -0.80 13.45 -8.28
C SER A 78 -1.95 14.35 -7.81
N THR A 79 -2.64 13.98 -6.73
CA THR A 79 -3.83 14.65 -6.19
C THR A 79 -3.58 15.21 -4.79
N PRO A 80 -4.52 15.98 -4.21
CA PRO A 80 -4.42 16.41 -2.81
C PRO A 80 -4.49 15.26 -1.77
N VAL A 81 -4.94 14.06 -2.17
CA VAL A 81 -5.08 12.92 -1.26
C VAL A 81 -3.69 12.48 -0.76
N PRO A 82 -3.41 12.51 0.56
CA PRO A 82 -2.12 12.13 1.09
C PRO A 82 -1.92 10.62 0.97
N VAL A 83 -0.99 10.23 0.09
CA VAL A 83 -0.54 8.84 -0.10
C VAL A 83 0.99 8.79 -0.14
N PRO A 84 1.61 7.67 0.26
CA PRO A 84 3.05 7.49 0.10
C PRO A 84 3.45 7.51 -1.38
N ILE A 85 4.66 7.96 -1.67
CA ILE A 85 5.20 7.93 -3.03
C ILE A 85 5.35 6.47 -3.46
N ALA A 86 4.66 6.08 -4.53
CA ALA A 86 4.77 4.77 -5.13
C ALA A 86 6.09 4.69 -5.94
N ARG A 87 7.04 3.87 -5.47
CA ARG A 87 8.41 3.82 -6.01
C ARG A 87 8.59 2.80 -7.13
N GLY A 88 7.83 1.70 -7.13
CA GLY A 88 7.86 0.73 -8.20
C GLY A 88 6.96 -0.48 -7.99
N LEU A 89 6.67 -1.19 -9.07
CA LEU A 89 5.87 -2.42 -9.10
C LEU A 89 6.68 -3.52 -9.80
N CYS A 90 6.83 -4.66 -9.14
CA CYS A 90 7.42 -5.86 -9.71
C CYS A 90 6.31 -6.86 -10.04
N LEU A 91 6.21 -7.23 -11.31
CA LEU A 91 5.34 -8.31 -11.81
C LEU A 91 6.13 -9.58 -12.15
N ASP A 92 7.45 -9.56 -11.95
CA ASP A 92 8.31 -10.72 -12.16
C ASP A 92 8.30 -11.59 -10.90
N ARG A 93 7.47 -12.62 -10.93
CA ARG A 93 7.34 -13.58 -9.83
C ARG A 93 8.61 -14.41 -9.60
N THR A 94 9.58 -14.40 -10.51
CA THR A 94 10.86 -15.08 -10.29
C THR A 94 11.76 -14.37 -9.27
N VAL A 95 11.45 -13.11 -8.95
CA VAL A 95 12.16 -12.30 -7.94
C VAL A 95 11.89 -12.82 -6.53
N THR A 96 10.61 -12.92 -6.10
CA THR A 96 10.27 -13.36 -4.73
C THR A 96 9.01 -14.24 -4.63
N GLY A 97 8.60 -14.84 -5.75
CA GLY A 97 7.47 -15.77 -5.83
C GLY A 97 6.09 -15.11 -5.92
N ALA A 98 6.00 -13.79 -5.95
CA ALA A 98 4.75 -13.04 -6.08
C ALA A 98 4.99 -11.64 -6.64
N ASP A 99 3.94 -11.05 -7.19
CA ASP A 99 3.91 -9.62 -7.54
C ASP A 99 4.07 -8.82 -6.24
N PHE A 100 4.84 -7.75 -6.25
CA PHE A 100 5.02 -6.88 -5.09
C PHE A 100 5.22 -5.44 -5.53
N TYR A 101 4.95 -4.49 -4.65
CA TYR A 101 5.24 -3.10 -4.93
C TYR A 101 6.01 -2.44 -3.78
N VAL A 102 6.68 -1.35 -4.11
CA VAL A 102 7.51 -0.57 -3.20
C VAL A 102 6.97 0.85 -3.14
N MET A 103 6.92 1.40 -1.93
CA MET A 103 6.55 2.79 -1.69
C MET A 103 7.42 3.37 -0.57
N ASP A 104 7.40 4.69 -0.43
CA ASP A 104 8.11 5.35 0.65
C ASP A 104 7.57 4.94 2.02
N PHE A 105 8.48 4.83 2.99
CA PHE A 105 8.10 4.73 4.40
C PHE A 105 7.67 6.11 4.89
N VAL A 106 6.43 6.22 5.36
CA VAL A 106 5.92 7.43 6.01
C VAL A 106 6.05 7.24 7.52
N ASP A 107 6.96 7.99 8.13
CA ASP A 107 7.09 8.02 9.58
C ASP A 107 5.91 8.77 10.19
N GLY A 108 5.21 8.12 11.12
CA GLY A 108 3.98 8.64 11.68
C GLY A 108 3.38 7.75 12.75
N PHE A 109 2.44 8.32 13.49
CA PHE A 109 1.74 7.64 14.57
C PHE A 109 0.38 7.13 14.09
N VAL A 110 0.14 5.81 14.23
CA VAL A 110 -1.14 5.17 13.93
C VAL A 110 -1.73 4.64 15.24
N PRO A 111 -2.75 5.28 15.81
CA PRO A 111 -3.36 4.79 17.05
C PRO A 111 -4.16 3.51 16.77
N HIS A 112 -3.82 2.43 17.47
CA HIS A 112 -4.50 1.13 17.38
C HIS A 112 -5.42 0.85 18.59
N THR A 113 -5.25 1.60 19.67
CA THR A 113 -6.01 1.48 20.91
C THR A 113 -6.66 2.81 21.30
N GLU A 114 -7.70 2.74 22.14
CA GLU A 114 -8.33 3.93 22.71
C GLU A 114 -7.35 4.76 23.55
N ALA A 115 -6.44 4.11 24.28
CA ALA A 115 -5.41 4.78 25.07
C ALA A 115 -4.42 5.55 24.19
N GLU A 116 -3.96 4.95 23.08
CA GLU A 116 -3.12 5.62 22.07
C GLU A 116 -3.86 6.77 21.39
N ALA A 117 -5.14 6.60 21.08
CA ALA A 117 -5.94 7.69 20.53
C ALA A 117 -6.10 8.83 21.55
N ALA A 118 -6.26 8.51 22.83
CA ALA A 118 -6.41 9.49 23.91
C ALA A 118 -5.14 10.29 24.21
N SER A 119 -3.96 9.77 23.86
CA SER A 119 -2.69 10.50 24.02
C SER A 119 -2.42 11.54 22.93
N ILE A 120 -3.30 11.65 21.93
CA ILE A 120 -3.20 12.67 20.90
C ILE A 120 -3.78 13.98 21.44
N ASP A 121 -3.00 15.07 21.40
CA ASP A 121 -3.43 16.37 21.93
C ASP A 121 -4.57 16.98 21.10
N ASP A 122 -4.43 17.03 19.77
CA ASP A 122 -5.44 17.60 18.87
C ASP A 122 -6.28 16.53 18.16
N ARG A 123 -7.03 15.74 18.95
CA ARG A 123 -7.97 14.74 18.39
C ARG A 123 -9.04 15.35 17.50
N ARG A 124 -9.46 16.59 17.78
CA ARG A 124 -10.51 17.26 16.99
C ARG A 124 -9.98 17.65 15.61
N GLY A 125 -8.77 18.20 15.55
CA GLY A 125 -8.08 18.49 14.29
C GLY A 125 -7.84 17.23 13.48
N LEU A 126 -7.35 16.15 14.12
CA LEU A 126 -7.17 14.85 13.47
C LEU A 126 -8.48 14.32 12.86
N SER A 127 -9.58 14.31 13.63
CA SER A 127 -10.87 13.84 13.12
C SER A 127 -11.40 14.69 11.95
N ARG A 128 -11.14 16.00 11.95
CA ARG A 128 -11.51 16.89 10.83
C ARG A 128 -10.64 16.61 9.60
N ASN A 129 -9.34 16.44 9.80
CA ASN A 129 -8.43 16.10 8.71
C ASN A 129 -8.83 14.79 8.01
N VAL A 130 -9.30 13.78 8.75
CA VAL A 130 -9.86 12.56 8.14
C VAL A 130 -11.04 12.87 7.22
N ILE A 131 -11.95 13.77 7.63
CA ILE A 131 -13.09 14.19 6.81
C ILE A 131 -12.60 14.94 5.57
N ASP A 132 -11.66 15.86 5.72
CA ASP A 132 -11.11 16.65 4.62
C ASP A 132 -10.44 15.72 3.58
N VAL A 133 -9.61 14.76 4.02
CA VAL A 133 -8.97 13.77 3.15
C VAL A 133 -9.99 12.87 2.43
N LEU A 134 -11.07 12.48 3.10
CA LEU A 134 -12.16 11.72 2.46
C LEU A 134 -12.92 12.58 1.45
N GLY A 135 -13.08 13.88 1.70
CA GLY A 135 -13.61 14.85 0.75
C GLY A 135 -12.74 14.95 -0.49
N ASP A 136 -11.44 15.20 -0.30
CA ASP A 136 -10.45 15.25 -1.38
C ASP A 136 -10.47 13.97 -2.21
N LEU A 137 -10.57 12.79 -1.56
CA LEU A 137 -10.66 11.51 -2.26
C LEU A 137 -11.94 11.35 -3.08
N HIS A 138 -13.08 11.82 -2.58
CA HIS A 138 -14.35 11.78 -3.32
C HIS A 138 -14.39 12.76 -4.49
N ASP A 139 -13.63 13.86 -4.42
CA ASP A 139 -13.53 14.85 -5.48
C ASP A 139 -12.61 14.43 -6.63
N VAL A 140 -11.81 13.36 -6.46
CA VAL A 140 -10.99 12.79 -7.53
C VAL A 140 -11.87 12.20 -8.63
N GLU A 141 -11.83 12.78 -9.83
CA GLU A 141 -12.41 12.17 -11.03
C GLU A 141 -11.52 11.02 -11.52
N PRO A 142 -11.95 9.74 -11.42
CA PRO A 142 -11.08 8.60 -11.69
C PRO A 142 -10.48 8.60 -13.10
N ARG A 143 -11.21 9.10 -14.11
CA ARG A 143 -10.70 9.16 -15.49
C ARG A 143 -9.51 10.11 -15.64
N GLN A 144 -9.48 11.20 -14.88
CA GLN A 144 -8.41 12.20 -14.94
C GLN A 144 -7.09 11.68 -14.37
N VAL A 145 -7.16 10.75 -13.41
CA VAL A 145 -5.99 10.11 -12.79
C VAL A 145 -5.67 8.72 -13.35
N GLY A 146 -6.27 8.34 -14.48
CA GLY A 146 -6.00 7.06 -15.14
C GLY A 146 -6.64 5.83 -14.47
N LEU A 147 -7.64 6.04 -13.61
CA LEU A 147 -8.40 5.00 -12.89
C LEU A 147 -9.82 4.78 -13.45
N GLY A 148 -10.11 5.27 -14.65
CA GLY A 148 -11.45 5.20 -15.26
C GLY A 148 -12.00 3.77 -15.46
N ASP A 149 -11.14 2.77 -15.47
CA ASP A 149 -11.45 1.34 -15.63
C ASP A 149 -11.45 0.55 -14.30
N LEU A 150 -11.20 1.21 -13.16
CA LEU A 150 -11.04 0.55 -11.86
C LEU A 150 -12.32 -0.15 -11.37
N GLY A 151 -13.48 0.28 -11.87
CA GLY A 151 -14.79 -0.23 -11.45
C GLY A 151 -15.78 -0.33 -12.60
N ARG A 152 -16.94 -0.97 -12.31
CA ARG A 152 -18.03 -1.18 -13.29
C ARG A 152 -18.91 0.06 -13.53
N GLY A 153 -18.62 1.20 -12.90
CA GLY A 153 -19.22 2.51 -13.20
C GLY A 153 -20.67 2.79 -12.74
N THR A 154 -21.62 1.87 -12.88
CA THR A 154 -23.06 2.18 -12.74
C THR A 154 -23.79 1.25 -11.78
N ASP A 155 -24.71 1.71 -10.93
CA ASP A 155 -25.46 0.86 -9.97
C ASP A 155 -24.58 0.16 -8.92
N TYR A 156 -23.76 0.94 -8.20
CA TYR A 156 -22.97 0.40 -7.10
C TYR A 156 -23.86 -0.20 -6.00
N VAL A 157 -24.91 0.52 -5.58
CA VAL A 157 -25.79 0.13 -4.47
C VAL A 157 -26.51 -1.19 -4.77
N GLY A 158 -27.15 -1.34 -5.95
CA GLY A 158 -27.83 -2.58 -6.33
C GLY A 158 -26.88 -3.78 -6.35
N ARG A 159 -25.67 -3.61 -6.90
CA ARG A 159 -24.64 -4.67 -6.88
C ARG A 159 -24.17 -5.07 -5.48
N GLN A 160 -24.06 -4.12 -4.55
CA GLN A 160 -23.66 -4.45 -3.19
C GLN A 160 -24.79 -5.19 -2.46
N LEU A 161 -26.03 -4.70 -2.57
CA LEU A 161 -27.20 -5.37 -1.99
C LEU A 161 -27.34 -6.81 -2.50
N HIS A 162 -27.21 -7.03 -3.81
CA HIS A 162 -27.26 -8.37 -4.38
C HIS A 162 -26.15 -9.28 -3.86
N ARG A 163 -24.91 -8.77 -3.73
CA ARG A 163 -23.79 -9.55 -3.19
C ARG A 163 -24.00 -9.92 -1.72
N TRP A 164 -24.53 -9.00 -0.93
CA TRP A 164 -24.75 -9.24 0.51
C TRP A 164 -25.90 -10.22 0.76
N GLN A 165 -26.87 -10.32 -0.14
CA GLN A 165 -27.93 -11.32 -0.07
C GLN A 165 -27.47 -12.75 -0.42
N GLN A 166 -26.33 -12.89 -1.11
CA GLN A 166 -25.77 -14.19 -1.52
C GLN A 166 -24.67 -14.71 -0.58
N ALA A 167 -24.21 -13.88 0.35
CA ALA A 167 -23.19 -14.22 1.35
C ALA A 167 -23.85 -14.74 2.64
#